data_AF-A0A3N6ZVA3-F1
#
_entry.id   AF-A0A3N6ZVA3-F1
#
_cell.length_a   1.000
_cell.length_b   1.000
_cell.length_c   1.000
_cell.angle_alpha   90.00
_cell.angle_beta   90.00
_cell.angle_gamma   90.00
#
_symmetry.space_group_name_H-M   'P 1'
#
loop_
_entity.id
_entity.type
_entity.pdbx_description
1 polymer ?
#
loop_
_entity_poly.entity_id
_entity_poly.type
_entity_poly.pdbx_seq_one_letter_code
_entity_poly.pdbx_strand_id
1 'polypeptide(L)'
;MFLIIFFPIFGAFFGWLAHKIFSLIMQNSIRQQGAKMVQGIASTMMQHLSVEELADHLVSERSLAALKPELEKQIEQFIQHKLQEKIPLVAMFAGDKIVTQVKELLLTEIQSSLPLILKTYVQQVDIPEMLRERIMQIPKEVVAMQVNEALKPFYSRLQVFGAAWGFGLSILFIIAIFIYNYIFLT
;
A
#
# COMPACT_ATOMS: atom_id res chain seq x y z
N MET A 1 51.94 -22.24 18.13
CA MET A 1 51.05 -21.56 19.10
C MET A 1 50.42 -20.28 18.55
N PHE A 2 51.15 -19.39 17.86
CA PHE A 2 50.61 -18.12 17.32
C PHE A 2 49.48 -18.25 16.28
N LEU A 3 49.38 -19.37 15.56
CA LEU A 3 48.40 -19.54 14.48
C LEU A 3 46.95 -19.74 14.97
N ILE A 4 46.77 -20.14 16.25
CA ILE A 4 45.45 -20.42 16.84
C ILE A 4 44.69 -19.12 17.16
N ILE A 5 45.41 -18.01 17.38
CA ILE A 5 44.82 -16.71 17.73
C ILE A 5 44.01 -16.10 16.57
N PHE A 6 44.28 -16.49 15.33
CA PHE A 6 43.56 -15.98 14.16
C PHE A 6 42.21 -16.68 13.91
N PHE A 7 41.96 -17.84 14.52
CA PHE A 7 40.76 -18.64 14.29
C PHE A 7 39.43 -17.90 14.56
N PRO A 8 39.30 -17.05 15.60
CA PRO A 8 38.08 -16.27 15.85
C PRO A 8 37.80 -15.24 14.77
N ILE A 9 38.86 -14.65 14.20
CA ILE A 9 38.76 -13.67 13.12
C ILE A 9 38.26 -14.36 11.85
N PHE A 10 38.79 -15.55 11.53
CA PHE A 10 38.29 -16.37 10.43
C PHE A 10 36.84 -16.78 10.65
N GLY A 11 36.47 -17.21 11.85
CA GLY A 11 35.09 -17.52 12.20
C GLY A 11 34.12 -16.37 11.98
N ALA A 12 34.48 -15.18 12.47
CA ALA A 12 33.71 -13.97 12.24
C ALA A 12 33.57 -13.63 10.75
N PHE A 13 34.68 -13.75 9.99
CA PHE A 13 34.70 -13.51 8.55
C PHE A 13 33.82 -14.50 7.77
N PHE A 14 33.92 -15.80 8.05
CA PHE A 14 33.10 -16.82 7.40
C PHE A 14 31.62 -16.71 7.79
N GLY A 15 31.33 -16.39 9.06
CA GLY A 15 29.96 -16.14 9.52
C GLY A 15 29.30 -14.96 8.83
N TRP A 16 30.04 -13.85 8.69
CA TRP A 16 29.62 -12.69 7.91
C TRP A 16 29.44 -13.02 6.42
N LEU A 17 30.41 -13.72 5.81
CA LEU A 17 30.40 -14.06 4.39
C LEU A 17 29.23 -14.97 4.03
N ALA A 18 28.96 -15.99 4.85
CA ALA A 18 27.82 -16.90 4.67
C ALA A 18 26.49 -16.13 4.69
N HIS A 19 26.31 -15.24 5.66
CA HIS A 19 25.10 -14.40 5.76
C HIS A 19 24.97 -13.41 4.60
N LYS A 20 26.09 -12.87 4.12
CA LYS A 20 26.11 -11.99 2.94
C LYS A 20 25.65 -12.73 1.68
N ILE A 21 26.17 -13.94 1.44
CA ILE A 21 25.74 -14.78 0.32
C ILE A 21 24.25 -15.13 0.44
N PHE A 22 23.79 -15.51 1.63
CA PHE A 22 22.38 -15.78 1.89
C PHE A 22 21.50 -14.57 1.56
N SER A 23 21.90 -13.37 1.97
CA SER A 23 21.13 -12.14 1.69
C SER A 23 21.00 -11.85 0.18
N LEU A 24 22.04 -12.14 -0.62
CA LEU A 24 22.01 -11.97 -2.08
C LEU A 24 21.07 -12.99 -2.75
N ILE A 25 21.14 -14.25 -2.33
CA ILE A 25 20.25 -15.32 -2.81
C ILE A 25 18.79 -14.97 -2.49
N MET A 26 18.54 -14.49 -1.26
CA MET A 26 17.20 -14.11 -0.81
C MET A 26 16.62 -12.94 -1.62
N GLN A 27 17.41 -11.89 -1.84
CA GLN A 27 16.98 -10.72 -2.65
C GLN A 27 16.64 -11.11 -4.09
N ASN A 28 17.43 -12.01 -4.69
CA ASN A 28 17.16 -12.52 -6.04
C ASN A 28 15.91 -13.40 -6.07
N SER A 29 15.69 -14.24 -5.06
CA SER A 29 14.47 -15.05 -4.92
C SER A 29 13.22 -14.18 -4.79
N ILE A 30 13.25 -13.13 -3.97
CA ILE A 30 12.16 -12.15 -3.84
C ILE A 30 11.83 -11.49 -5.18
N ARG A 31 12.86 -11.10 -5.94
CA ARG A 31 12.70 -10.52 -7.27
C ARG A 31 11.98 -11.45 -8.25
N GLN A 32 12.30 -12.75 -8.23
CA GLN A 32 11.60 -13.73 -9.07
C GLN A 32 10.17 -13.98 -8.60
N GLN A 33 9.91 -13.84 -7.30
CA GLN A 33 8.59 -14.04 -6.70
C GLN A 33 7.68 -12.80 -6.75
N GLY A 34 8.15 -11.66 -7.26
CA GLY A 34 7.37 -10.42 -7.33
C GLY A 34 5.99 -10.58 -7.99
N ALA A 35 5.88 -11.41 -9.03
CA ALA A 35 4.59 -11.68 -9.68
C ALA A 35 3.60 -12.43 -8.76
N LYS A 36 4.09 -13.38 -7.95
CA LYS A 36 3.27 -14.06 -6.94
C LYS A 36 2.87 -13.12 -5.81
N MET A 37 3.73 -12.17 -5.45
CA MET A 37 3.42 -11.14 -4.45
C MET A 37 2.30 -10.22 -4.93
N VAL A 38 2.33 -9.76 -6.20
CA VAL A 38 1.25 -8.97 -6.81
C VAL A 38 -0.09 -9.72 -6.75
N GLN A 39 -0.10 -11.00 -7.11
CA GLN A 39 -1.31 -11.83 -7.03
C GLN A 39 -1.80 -12.00 -5.58
N GLY A 40 -0.87 -12.22 -4.63
CA GLY A 40 -1.19 -12.29 -3.20
C GLY A 40 -1.84 -11.01 -2.70
N ILE A 41 -1.25 -9.85 -3.01
CA ILE A 41 -1.81 -8.53 -2.67
C ILE A 41 -3.21 -8.37 -3.24
N ALA A 42 -3.42 -8.72 -4.52
CA ALA A 42 -4.73 -8.64 -5.15
C ALA A 42 -5.77 -9.50 -4.41
N SER A 43 -5.43 -10.75 -4.09
CA SER A 43 -6.34 -11.67 -3.37
C SER A 43 -6.68 -11.19 -1.96
N THR A 44 -5.71 -10.70 -1.20
CA THR A 44 -5.93 -10.17 0.15
C THR A 44 -6.77 -8.90 0.11
N MET A 45 -6.49 -7.98 -0.83
CA MET A 45 -7.31 -6.78 -0.98
C MET A 45 -8.74 -7.12 -1.35
N MET A 46 -8.96 -8.04 -2.29
CA MET A 46 -10.30 -8.50 -2.67
C MET A 46 -11.06 -9.14 -1.50
N GLN A 47 -10.38 -9.89 -0.63
CA GLN A 47 -11.00 -10.52 0.54
C GLN A 47 -11.45 -9.50 1.61
N HIS A 48 -10.75 -8.37 1.71
CA HIS A 48 -11.04 -7.33 2.70
C HIS A 48 -11.82 -6.13 2.11
N LEU A 49 -12.16 -6.16 0.83
CA LEU A 49 -12.90 -5.09 0.18
C LEU A 49 -14.40 -5.22 0.46
N SER A 50 -14.94 -4.30 1.25
CA SER A 50 -16.39 -4.13 1.38
C SER A 50 -16.87 -3.05 0.43
N VAL A 51 -17.60 -3.45 -0.62
CA VAL A 51 -18.23 -2.50 -1.57
C VAL A 51 -19.22 -1.59 -0.85
N GLU A 52 -19.87 -2.11 0.19
CA GLU A 52 -20.83 -1.35 1.01
C GLU A 52 -20.14 -0.22 1.79
N GLU A 53 -18.98 -0.50 2.40
CA GLU A 53 -18.19 0.52 3.11
C GLU A 53 -17.67 1.61 2.15
N LEU A 54 -17.30 1.22 0.92
CA LEU A 54 -16.93 2.16 -0.14
C LEU A 54 -18.09 3.07 -0.52
N ALA A 55 -19.28 2.51 -0.69
CA ALA A 55 -20.49 3.26 -0.99
C ALA A 55 -20.80 4.27 0.13
N ASP A 56 -20.74 3.84 1.39
CA ASP A 56 -20.97 4.69 2.55
C ASP A 56 -19.93 5.81 2.68
N HIS A 57 -18.66 5.52 2.39
CA HIS A 57 -17.63 6.54 2.39
C HIS A 57 -17.84 7.60 1.30
N LEU A 58 -18.27 7.18 0.10
CA LEU A 58 -18.57 8.08 -1.02
C LEU A 58 -19.77 9.00 -0.74
N VAL A 59 -20.77 8.51 -0.01
CA VAL A 59 -21.95 9.30 0.37
C VAL A 59 -21.83 9.95 1.75
N SER A 60 -20.64 9.97 2.32
CA SER A 60 -20.39 10.64 3.60
C SER A 60 -20.72 12.13 3.50
N GLU A 61 -21.22 12.68 4.60
CA GLU A 61 -21.57 14.11 4.72
C GLU A 61 -20.41 15.01 4.28
N ARG A 62 -19.18 14.63 4.61
CA ARG A 62 -17.95 15.32 4.18
C ARG A 62 -17.79 15.34 2.66
N SER A 63 -18.01 14.20 1.99
CA SER A 63 -17.85 14.08 0.53
C SER A 63 -18.93 14.86 -0.20
N LEU A 64 -20.17 14.80 0.29
CA LEU A 64 -21.30 15.56 -0.26
C LEU A 64 -21.14 17.07 -0.05
N ALA A 65 -20.66 17.49 1.13
CA ALA A 65 -20.39 18.89 1.42
C ALA A 65 -19.29 19.47 0.51
N ALA A 66 -18.30 18.66 0.12
CA ALA A 66 -17.27 19.08 -0.84
C ALA A 66 -17.82 19.31 -2.25
N LEU A 67 -18.91 18.63 -2.63
CA LEU A 67 -19.56 18.77 -3.94
C LEU A 67 -20.53 19.97 -4.01
N LYS A 68 -21.06 20.40 -2.86
CA LYS A 68 -22.01 21.52 -2.75
C LYS A 68 -21.62 22.79 -3.54
N PRO A 69 -20.39 23.35 -3.41
CA PRO A 69 -20.03 24.58 -4.12
C PRO A 69 -20.03 24.43 -5.64
N GLU A 70 -19.61 23.27 -6.17
CA GLU A 70 -19.66 23.01 -7.61
C GLU A 70 -21.10 22.80 -8.09
N LEU A 71 -21.92 22.08 -7.32
CA LEU A 71 -23.36 21.93 -7.60
C LEU A 71 -24.08 23.29 -7.65
N GLU A 72 -23.81 24.16 -6.68
CA GLU A 72 -24.35 25.53 -6.64
C GLU A 72 -24.02 26.32 -7.90
N LYS A 73 -22.77 26.23 -8.35
CA LYS A 73 -22.29 26.90 -9.56
C LYS A 73 -22.95 26.33 -10.82
N GLN A 74 -23.05 25.01 -10.94
CA GLN A 74 -23.68 24.36 -12.11
C GLN A 74 -25.17 24.67 -12.20
N ILE A 75 -25.88 24.69 -11.07
CA ILE A 75 -27.31 25.06 -11.02
C ILE A 75 -27.50 26.52 -11.41
N GLU A 76 -26.65 27.41 -10.90
CA GLU A 76 -26.71 28.82 -11.25
C GLU A 76 -26.44 29.07 -12.75
N GLN A 77 -25.42 28.41 -13.31
CA GLN A 77 -25.14 28.44 -14.75
C GLN A 77 -26.31 27.87 -15.58
N PHE A 78 -26.94 26.80 -15.11
CA PHE A 78 -28.12 26.24 -15.78
C PHE A 78 -29.27 27.23 -15.81
N ILE A 79 -29.60 27.87 -14.68
CA ILE A 79 -30.71 28.83 -14.60
C ILE A 79 -30.41 30.09 -15.42
N GLN A 80 -29.21 30.67 -15.30
CA GLN A 80 -28.87 31.94 -15.95
C GLN A 80 -28.62 31.82 -17.46
N HIS A 81 -28.17 30.66 -17.95
CA HIS A 81 -27.85 30.50 -19.36
C HIS A 81 -28.76 29.48 -20.05
N LYS A 82 -28.77 28.24 -19.57
CA LYS A 82 -29.43 27.13 -20.28
C LYS A 82 -30.96 27.21 -20.22
N LEU A 83 -31.52 27.64 -19.09
CA LEU A 83 -32.96 27.80 -18.93
C LEU A 83 -33.48 28.96 -19.79
N GLN A 84 -32.74 30.08 -19.84
CA GLN A 84 -33.09 31.23 -20.68
C GLN A 84 -33.04 30.90 -22.18
N GLU A 85 -32.03 30.12 -22.61
CA GLU A 85 -31.85 29.72 -24.00
C GLU A 85 -32.91 28.69 -24.45
N LYS A 86 -33.20 27.69 -23.62
CA LYS A 86 -34.05 26.54 -24.00
C LYS A 86 -35.52 26.70 -23.61
N ILE A 87 -35.82 27.47 -22.58
CA ILE A 87 -37.19 27.70 -22.10
C ILE A 87 -37.41 29.20 -21.82
N PRO A 88 -37.38 30.05 -22.86
CA PRO A 88 -37.39 31.51 -22.71
C PRO A 88 -38.64 32.03 -22.00
N LEU A 89 -39.78 31.38 -22.26
CA LEU A 89 -41.06 31.76 -21.65
C LEU A 89 -41.02 31.67 -20.13
N VAL A 90 -40.33 30.66 -19.56
CA VAL A 90 -40.19 30.47 -18.11
C VAL A 90 -39.16 31.44 -17.53
N ALA A 91 -38.10 31.72 -18.29
CA ALA A 91 -37.07 32.68 -17.89
C ALA A 91 -37.61 34.12 -17.73
N MET A 92 -38.60 34.53 -18.54
CA MET A 92 -39.24 35.84 -18.39
C MET A 92 -40.01 36.02 -17.07
N PHE A 93 -40.44 34.93 -16.44
CA PHE A 93 -41.09 34.93 -15.12
C PHE A 93 -40.12 34.63 -13.97
N ALA A 94 -38.92 34.13 -14.27
CA ALA A 94 -37.89 33.82 -13.31
C ALA A 94 -37.06 35.08 -12.95
N GLY A 95 -37.65 35.98 -12.16
CA GLY A 95 -36.89 37.07 -11.53
C GLY A 95 -35.92 36.56 -10.45
N ASP A 96 -35.06 37.43 -9.93
CA ASP A 96 -33.99 37.08 -8.96
C ASP A 96 -34.47 36.21 -7.79
N LYS A 97 -35.67 36.50 -7.28
CA LYS A 97 -36.28 35.75 -6.17
C LYS A 97 -36.63 34.30 -6.53
N ILE A 98 -37.12 34.05 -7.75
CA ILE A 98 -37.46 32.70 -8.20
C ILE A 98 -36.18 31.91 -8.50
N VAL A 99 -35.16 32.57 -9.06
CA VAL A 99 -33.85 31.95 -9.32
C VAL A 99 -33.25 31.40 -8.03
N THR A 100 -33.23 32.19 -6.95
CA THR A 100 -32.72 31.73 -5.65
C THR A 100 -33.52 30.57 -5.07
N GLN A 101 -34.87 30.63 -5.14
CA GLN A 101 -35.73 29.55 -4.64
C GLN A 101 -35.57 28.25 -5.42
N VAL A 102 -35.46 28.33 -6.75
CA VAL A 102 -35.22 27.14 -7.59
C VAL A 102 -33.84 26.57 -7.32
N LYS A 103 -32.82 27.42 -7.12
CA LYS A 103 -31.47 26.98 -6.74
C LYS A 103 -31.48 26.22 -5.41
N GLU A 104 -32.13 26.75 -4.38
CA GLU A 104 -32.24 26.10 -3.06
C GLU A 104 -33.01 24.77 -3.12
N LEU A 105 -34.14 24.74 -3.85
CA LEU A 105 -34.95 23.53 -4.02
C LEU A 105 -34.15 22.43 -4.74
N LEU A 106 -33.50 22.78 -5.86
CA LEU A 106 -32.69 21.83 -6.62
C LEU A 106 -31.48 21.33 -5.84
N LEU A 107 -30.80 22.19 -5.07
CA LEU A 107 -29.71 21.77 -4.21
C LEU A 107 -30.18 20.77 -3.16
N THR A 108 -31.33 21.04 -2.54
CA THR A 108 -31.92 20.15 -1.52
C THR A 108 -32.28 18.79 -2.13
N GLU A 109 -32.91 18.80 -3.31
CA GLU A 109 -33.31 17.58 -3.99
C GLU A 109 -32.10 16.78 -4.50
N ILE A 110 -31.07 17.43 -5.02
CA ILE A 110 -29.82 16.75 -5.41
C ILE A 110 -29.14 16.18 -4.16
N GLN A 111 -29.07 16.92 -3.05
CA GLN A 111 -28.45 16.43 -1.81
C GLN A 111 -29.18 15.23 -1.21
N SER A 112 -30.51 15.15 -1.35
CA SER A 112 -31.29 14.00 -0.85
C SER A 112 -31.20 12.79 -1.78
N SER A 113 -31.17 13.01 -3.11
CA SER A 113 -31.23 11.94 -4.12
C SER A 113 -29.85 11.40 -4.54
N LEU A 114 -28.82 12.25 -4.56
CA LEU A 114 -27.46 11.90 -4.97
C LEU A 114 -26.88 10.71 -4.19
N PRO A 115 -27.03 10.63 -2.85
CA PRO A 115 -26.55 9.48 -2.08
C PRO A 115 -27.15 8.15 -2.55
N LEU A 116 -28.45 8.13 -2.84
CA LEU A 116 -29.16 6.92 -3.26
C LEU A 116 -28.66 6.44 -4.63
N ILE A 117 -28.46 7.38 -5.56
CA ILE A 117 -27.96 7.10 -6.91
C ILE A 117 -26.53 6.57 -6.84
N LEU A 118 -25.66 7.21 -6.05
CA LEU A 118 -24.27 6.80 -5.88
C LEU A 118 -24.15 5.40 -5.26
N LYS A 119 -24.96 5.09 -4.22
CA LYS A 119 -25.01 3.74 -3.64
C LYS A 119 -25.38 2.69 -4.68
N THR A 120 -26.45 2.94 -5.43
CA THR A 120 -26.93 2.04 -6.48
C THR A 120 -25.88 1.83 -7.57
N TYR A 121 -25.20 2.91 -7.99
CA TYR A 121 -24.17 2.83 -9.01
C TYR A 121 -22.95 2.02 -8.54
N VAL A 122 -22.48 2.27 -7.31
CA VAL A 122 -21.33 1.54 -6.72
C VAL A 122 -21.61 0.04 -6.60
N GLN A 123 -22.84 -0.35 -6.30
CA GLN A 123 -23.25 -1.76 -6.25
C GLN A 123 -23.32 -2.43 -7.62
N GLN A 124 -23.52 -1.67 -8.70
CA GLN A 124 -23.56 -2.21 -10.07
C GLN A 124 -22.17 -2.31 -10.72
N VAL A 125 -21.21 -1.53 -10.22
CA VAL A 125 -19.83 -1.55 -10.71
C VAL A 125 -19.07 -2.69 -10.06
N ASP A 126 -18.38 -3.50 -10.87
CA ASP A 126 -17.46 -4.52 -10.40
C ASP A 126 -16.12 -3.89 -9.94
N ILE A 127 -16.18 -3.19 -8.80
CA ILE A 127 -15.00 -2.61 -8.16
C ILE A 127 -13.92 -3.68 -7.87
N PRO A 128 -14.24 -4.89 -7.38
CA PRO A 128 -13.26 -5.95 -7.20
C PRO A 128 -12.44 -6.23 -8.47
N GLU A 129 -13.09 -6.40 -9.62
CA GLU A 129 -12.39 -6.71 -10.87
C GLU A 129 -11.58 -5.51 -11.39
N MET A 130 -12.13 -4.29 -11.29
CA MET A 130 -11.37 -3.07 -11.63
C MET A 130 -10.10 -2.93 -10.79
N LEU A 131 -10.17 -3.18 -9.48
CA LEU A 131 -9.01 -3.14 -8.59
C LEU A 131 -8.02 -4.26 -8.91
N ARG A 132 -8.50 -5.46 -9.21
CA ARG A 132 -7.65 -6.57 -9.64
C ARG A 132 -6.84 -6.21 -10.87
N GLU A 133 -7.48 -5.69 -11.92
CA GLU A 133 -6.80 -5.26 -13.14
C GLU A 133 -5.73 -4.21 -12.84
N ARG A 134 -6.05 -3.22 -12.00
CA ARG A 134 -5.10 -2.17 -11.59
C ARG A 134 -3.91 -2.72 -10.82
N ILE A 135 -4.13 -3.66 -9.91
CA ILE A 135 -3.05 -4.29 -9.13
C ILE A 135 -2.18 -5.16 -10.05
N MET A 136 -2.78 -5.88 -10.99
CA MET A 136 -2.05 -6.72 -11.95
C MET A 136 -1.21 -5.90 -12.95
N GLN A 137 -1.55 -4.63 -13.17
CA GLN A 137 -0.75 -3.68 -13.95
C GLN A 137 0.51 -3.19 -13.19
N ILE A 138 0.62 -3.43 -11.89
CA ILE A 138 1.79 -3.03 -11.11
C ILE A 138 3.00 -3.87 -11.57
N PRO A 139 4.12 -3.25 -11.98
CA PRO A 139 5.32 -3.99 -12.35
C PRO A 139 5.83 -4.82 -11.18
N LYS A 140 6.07 -6.12 -11.43
CA LYS A 140 6.59 -7.05 -10.42
C LYS A 140 7.93 -6.60 -9.83
N GLU A 141 8.72 -5.86 -10.62
CA GLU A 141 10.00 -5.29 -10.20
C GLU A 141 9.82 -4.22 -9.11
N VAL A 142 8.76 -3.41 -9.20
CA VAL A 142 8.46 -2.35 -8.22
C VAL A 142 8.09 -2.99 -6.88
N VAL A 143 7.23 -4.00 -6.89
CA VAL A 143 6.83 -4.72 -5.67
C VAL A 143 8.04 -5.41 -5.03
N ALA A 144 8.84 -6.12 -5.82
CA ALA A 144 10.04 -6.77 -5.31
C ALA A 144 11.07 -5.78 -4.75
N MET A 145 11.22 -4.61 -5.38
CA MET A 145 12.10 -3.55 -4.91
C MET A 145 11.65 -3.02 -3.54
N GLN A 146 10.37 -2.70 -3.37
CA GLN A 146 9.83 -2.22 -2.09
C GLN A 146 9.99 -3.25 -0.97
N VAL A 147 9.72 -4.53 -1.26
CA VAL A 147 9.93 -5.62 -0.28
C VAL A 147 11.41 -5.74 0.09
N ASN A 148 12.31 -5.69 -0.89
CA ASN A 148 13.75 -5.74 -0.62
C ASN A 148 14.25 -4.53 0.17
N GLU A 149 13.71 -3.33 -0.07
CA GLU A 149 14.02 -2.13 0.72
C GLU A 149 13.55 -2.27 2.17
N ALA A 150 12.34 -2.77 2.38
CA ALA A 150 11.80 -3.03 3.72
C ALA A 150 12.64 -4.07 4.49
N LEU A 151 13.20 -5.07 3.81
CA LEU A 151 14.04 -6.12 4.40
C LEU A 151 15.53 -5.74 4.54
N LYS A 152 15.98 -4.65 3.90
CA LYS A 152 17.37 -4.16 3.99
C LYS A 152 17.90 -4.03 5.42
N PRO A 153 17.19 -3.39 6.39
CA PRO A 153 17.65 -3.31 7.77
C PRO A 153 17.67 -4.67 8.48
N PHE A 154 16.82 -5.61 8.07
CA PHE A 154 16.83 -6.97 8.60
C PHE A 154 18.08 -7.73 8.14
N TYR A 155 18.42 -7.65 6.85
CA TYR A 155 19.63 -8.29 6.32
C TYR A 155 20.91 -7.75 6.94
N SER A 156 21.01 -6.44 7.18
CA SER A 156 22.20 -5.85 7.81
C SER A 156 22.38 -6.31 9.24
N ARG A 157 21.29 -6.44 10.02
CA ARG A 157 21.35 -7.01 11.38
C ARG A 157 21.76 -8.47 11.35
N LEU A 158 21.21 -9.25 10.42
CA LEU A 158 21.55 -10.67 10.26
C LEU A 158 23.05 -10.88 10.01
N GLN A 159 23.69 -10.00 9.21
CA GLN A 159 25.14 -10.07 8.96
C GLN A 159 25.97 -9.83 10.23
N VAL A 160 25.56 -8.91 11.10
CA VAL A 160 26.23 -8.65 12.38
C VAL A 160 26.06 -9.84 13.33
N PHE A 161 24.86 -10.42 13.41
CA PHE A 161 24.63 -11.64 14.18
C PHE A 161 25.45 -12.81 13.66
N GLY A 162 25.51 -13.00 12.34
CA GLY A 162 26.34 -14.04 11.72
C GLY A 162 27.82 -13.90 12.06
N ALA A 163 28.35 -12.67 12.05
CA ALA A 163 29.72 -12.41 12.47
C ALA A 163 29.94 -12.70 13.97
N ALA A 164 29.02 -12.24 14.83
CA ALA A 164 29.09 -12.47 16.28
C ALA A 164 29.00 -13.97 16.63
N TRP A 165 28.14 -14.71 15.94
CA TRP A 165 27.98 -16.15 16.13
C TRP A 165 29.21 -16.92 15.64
N GLY A 166 29.73 -16.57 14.46
CA GLY A 166 30.97 -17.16 13.93
C GLY A 166 32.17 -16.92 14.84
N PHE A 167 32.25 -15.72 15.44
CA PHE A 167 33.27 -15.39 16.44
C PHE A 167 33.10 -16.23 17.72
N GLY A 168 31.89 -16.28 18.29
CA GLY A 168 31.60 -17.04 19.51
C GLY A 168 31.86 -18.54 19.37
N LEU A 169 31.41 -19.15 18.27
CA LEU A 169 31.67 -20.57 17.96
C LEU A 169 33.17 -20.87 17.84
N SER A 170 33.93 -19.94 17.27
CA SER A 170 35.38 -20.11 17.12
C SER A 170 36.12 -19.99 18.44
N ILE A 171 35.68 -19.12 19.36
CA ILE A 171 36.21 -19.09 20.72
C ILE A 171 35.93 -20.41 21.44
N LEU A 172 34.69 -20.90 21.36
CA LEU A 172 34.30 -22.19 21.93
C LEU A 172 35.18 -23.33 21.40
N PHE A 173 35.47 -23.33 20.10
CA PHE A 173 36.35 -24.32 19.48
C PHE A 173 37.78 -24.28 20.04
N ILE A 174 38.35 -23.09 20.24
CA ILE A 174 39.68 -22.94 20.85
C ILE A 174 39.69 -23.46 22.29
N ILE A 175 38.65 -23.14 23.07
CA ILE A 175 38.52 -23.60 24.46
C ILE A 175 38.46 -25.14 24.51
N ALA A 176 37.66 -25.75 23.63
CA ALA A 176 37.57 -27.21 23.51
C ALA A 176 38.93 -27.86 23.18
N ILE A 177 39.69 -27.28 22.25
CA ILE A 177 41.05 -27.77 21.93
C ILE A 177 41.96 -27.69 23.16
N PHE A 178 41.88 -26.60 23.92
CA PHE A 178 42.73 -26.40 25.09
C PHE A 178 42.41 -27.41 26.21
N ILE A 179 41.11 -27.65 26.46
CA ILE A 179 40.64 -28.66 27.42
C ILE A 179 41.09 -30.06 27.00
N TYR A 180 40.92 -30.40 25.71
CA TYR A 180 41.35 -31.71 25.18
C TYR A 180 42.85 -31.92 25.38
N ASN A 181 43.68 -30.92 25.06
CA ASN A 181 45.12 -30.99 25.25
C ASN A 181 45.50 -31.17 26.74
N TYR A 182 44.84 -30.43 27.63
CA TYR A 182 45.10 -30.54 29.08
C TYR A 182 44.79 -31.94 29.64
N ILE A 183 43.71 -32.57 29.20
CA ILE A 183 43.25 -33.88 29.71
C ILE A 183 44.03 -35.06 29.11
N PHE A 184 44.40 -34.99 27.83
CA PHE A 184 45.02 -36.14 27.12
C PHE A 184 46.54 -36.08 27.02
N LEU A 185 47.17 -34.90 27.20
CA LEU A 185 48.61 -34.71 27.04
C LEU A 185 49.37 -34.52 28.38
N THR A 186 48.66 -34.55 29.51
CA THR A 186 49.20 -34.58 30.89
C THR A 186 48.98 -35.95 31.49
#